data_AF-A0A7X4KB51-F1
#
_entry.id   AF-A0A7X4KB51-F1
#
_cell.length_a   1.000
_cell.length_b   1.000
_cell.length_c   1.000
_cell.angle_alpha   90.00
_cell.angle_beta   90.00
_cell.angle_gamma   90.00
#
_symmetry.space_group_name_H-M   'P 1'
#
loop_
_entity.id
_entity.type
_entity.pdbx_description
1 polymer ?
#
loop_
_entity_poly.entity_id
_entity_poly.type
_entity_poly.pdbx_seq_one_letter_code
_entity_poly.pdbx_strand_id
1 'polypeptide(L)'
;MRKGLEPEQGRRPSEKETTGFTHHMVREEGKNKIFVGGETKVETMYGPAGGSVVTYDTSFWEIQCAKQDGLGDGTVPVSSGEAPRNAGGSHIKQQFRLQGFAHEPSYKNPTAQRVTLYAITKIASLAKL
;
A
#
# COMPACT_ATOMS: atom_id res chain seq x y z
N MET A 1 -9.00 21.03 -6.30
CA MET A 1 -9.99 20.25 -5.53
C MET A 1 -9.67 20.38 -4.06
N ARG A 2 -10.61 20.87 -3.24
CA ARG A 2 -10.44 21.02 -1.78
C ARG A 2 -10.36 19.61 -1.15
N LYS A 3 -9.30 19.36 -0.38
CA LYS A 3 -9.09 18.12 0.38
C LYS A 3 -10.14 18.04 1.50
N GLY A 4 -10.60 16.82 1.81
CA GLY A 4 -11.74 16.51 2.68
C GLY A 4 -12.02 17.54 3.76
N LEU A 5 -13.08 18.31 3.56
CA LEU A 5 -13.57 19.27 4.55
C LEU A 5 -14.25 18.49 5.67
N GLU A 6 -13.96 18.85 6.91
CA GLU A 6 -14.66 18.25 8.05
C GLU A 6 -16.15 18.62 7.97
N PRO A 7 -17.08 17.67 8.10
CA PRO A 7 -18.50 17.97 8.13
C PRO A 7 -18.83 18.93 9.28
N GLU A 8 -19.66 19.93 9.00
CA GLU A 8 -20.08 20.94 10.02
C GLU A 8 -21.01 20.35 11.09
N GLN A 9 -21.66 19.22 10.80
CA GLN A 9 -22.63 18.57 11.67
C GLN A 9 -22.44 17.05 11.65
N GLY A 10 -22.85 16.39 12.74
CA GLY A 10 -22.75 14.94 12.92
C GLY A 10 -21.69 14.52 13.95
N ARG A 11 -21.82 13.30 14.48
CA ARG A 11 -20.85 12.73 15.41
C ARG A 11 -19.68 12.15 14.63
N ARG A 12 -18.48 12.70 14.86
CA ARG A 12 -17.23 12.09 14.38
C ARG A 12 -17.08 10.68 14.95
N PRO A 13 -17.05 9.63 14.11
CA PRO A 13 -16.81 8.26 14.58
C PRO A 13 -15.41 8.17 15.21
N SER A 14 -15.26 7.38 16.26
CA SER A 14 -13.95 7.04 16.81
C SER A 14 -13.20 6.07 15.91
N GLU A 15 -11.87 6.01 16.03
CA GLU A 15 -11.02 5.09 15.25
C GLU A 15 -11.50 3.63 15.38
N LYS A 16 -11.81 3.19 16.60
CA LYS A 16 -12.34 1.84 16.87
C LYS A 16 -13.67 1.57 16.17
N GLU A 17 -14.55 2.57 16.11
CA GLU A 17 -15.81 2.44 15.38
C GLU A 17 -15.58 2.34 13.87
N THR A 18 -14.65 3.15 13.32
CA THR A 18 -14.34 3.12 11.88
C THR A 18 -13.81 1.77 11.40
N THR A 19 -13.09 1.02 12.24
CA THR A 19 -12.61 -0.33 11.87
C THR A 19 -13.72 -1.37 11.68
N GLY A 20 -14.93 -1.11 12.21
CA GLY A 20 -16.09 -2.00 12.06
C GLY A 20 -17.02 -1.61 10.92
N PHE A 21 -16.70 -0.58 10.15
CA PHE A 21 -17.58 -0.11 9.08
C PHE A 21 -17.52 -1.06 7.88
N THR A 22 -18.65 -1.24 7.24
CA THR A 22 -18.79 -2.06 6.03
C THR A 22 -18.93 -1.16 4.79
N HIS A 23 -18.77 -1.71 3.59
CA HIS A 23 -18.71 -0.93 2.35
C HIS A 23 -19.90 0.02 2.10
N HIS A 24 -21.09 -0.27 2.62
CA HIS A 24 -22.25 0.62 2.46
C HIS A 24 -22.21 1.85 3.38
N MET A 25 -21.33 1.86 4.39
CA MET A 25 -21.19 2.93 5.39
C MET A 25 -20.07 3.91 5.04
N VAL A 26 -19.37 3.68 3.94
CA VAL A 26 -18.20 4.44 3.51
C VAL A 26 -18.30 4.78 2.03
N ARG A 27 -17.59 5.82 1.59
CA ARG A 27 -17.48 6.15 0.17
C ARG A 27 -16.16 5.65 -0.38
N GLU A 28 -16.27 4.72 -1.32
CA GLU A 28 -15.15 4.06 -2.00
C GLU A 28 -15.33 4.24 -3.51
N GLU A 29 -14.62 5.20 -4.10
CA GLU A 29 -14.68 5.44 -5.56
C GLU A 29 -13.76 4.49 -6.35
N GLY A 30 -13.62 3.24 -5.90
CA GLY A 30 -12.65 2.28 -6.45
C GLY A 30 -11.19 2.71 -6.30
N LYS A 31 -10.91 3.64 -5.38
CA LYS A 31 -9.58 4.18 -5.09
C LYS A 31 -9.08 3.62 -3.75
N ASN A 32 -7.77 3.65 -3.54
CA ASN A 32 -7.16 3.27 -2.25
C ASN A 32 -7.64 4.10 -1.06
N LYS A 33 -8.23 5.27 -1.31
CA LYS A 33 -8.77 6.15 -0.28
C LYS A 33 -10.24 5.84 -0.04
N ILE A 34 -10.57 5.66 1.23
CA ILE A 34 -11.91 5.42 1.76
C ILE A 34 -12.28 6.63 2.61
N PHE A 35 -13.45 7.21 2.36
CA PHE A 35 -13.94 8.36 3.12
C PHE A 35 -15.05 7.94 4.07
N VAL A 36 -14.92 8.30 5.35
CA VAL A 36 -15.83 7.87 6.41
C VAL A 36 -16.58 9.05 6.99
N GLY A 37 -17.91 8.91 7.09
CA GLY A 37 -18.78 9.82 7.83
C GLY A 37 -18.76 11.25 7.29
N GLY A 38 -19.60 11.55 6.33
CA GLY A 38 -19.80 12.90 5.81
C GLY A 38 -20.73 12.87 4.61
N GLU A 39 -20.87 13.97 3.91
CA GLU A 39 -21.89 14.14 2.88
C GLU A 39 -21.40 14.98 1.70
N THR A 40 -22.06 14.82 0.56
CA THR A 40 -21.93 15.71 -0.58
C THR A 40 -22.77 16.95 -0.33
N LYS A 41 -22.12 18.11 -0.23
CA LYS A 41 -22.78 19.41 -0.08
C LYS A 41 -22.83 20.13 -1.42
N VAL A 42 -23.95 20.82 -1.65
CA VAL A 42 -24.16 21.72 -2.79
C VAL A 42 -24.39 23.12 -2.23
N GLU A 43 -23.51 24.06 -2.56
CA GLU A 43 -23.54 25.42 -2.04
C GLU A 43 -23.54 26.42 -3.20
N THR A 44 -24.48 27.37 -3.16
CA THR A 44 -24.55 28.43 -4.18
C THR A 44 -23.80 29.66 -3.68
N MET A 45 -22.67 29.97 -4.32
CA MET A 45 -21.90 31.18 -4.06
C MET A 45 -22.37 32.30 -4.98
N TYR A 46 -22.85 33.41 -4.41
CA TYR A 46 -23.22 34.59 -5.18
C TYR A 46 -22.05 35.58 -5.23
N GLY A 47 -21.57 35.87 -6.45
CA GLY A 47 -20.55 36.88 -6.70
C GLY A 47 -21.08 38.04 -7.56
N PRO A 48 -20.27 39.09 -7.78
CA PRO A 48 -20.66 40.26 -8.58
C PRO A 48 -21.02 39.92 -10.04
N ALA A 49 -20.56 38.78 -10.55
CA ALA A 49 -20.78 38.31 -11.92
C ALA A 49 -21.89 37.23 -12.03
N GLY A 50 -22.64 36.96 -10.96
CA GLY A 50 -23.69 35.93 -10.91
C GLY A 50 -23.44 34.85 -9.84
N GLY A 51 -24.41 33.93 -9.69
CA GLY A 51 -24.33 32.80 -8.78
C GLY A 51 -23.63 31.59 -9.41
N SER A 52 -22.67 30.99 -8.71
CA SER A 52 -22.07 29.70 -9.06
C SER A 52 -22.51 28.63 -8.07
N VAL A 53 -22.85 27.44 -8.57
CA VAL A 53 -23.15 26.28 -7.74
C VAL A 53 -21.86 25.47 -7.58
N VAL A 54 -21.43 25.25 -6.34
CA VAL A 54 -20.25 24.46 -5.99
C VAL A 54 -20.70 23.20 -5.26
N THR A 55 -20.34 22.04 -5.81
CA THR A 55 -20.53 20.74 -5.16
C THR A 55 -19.21 20.26 -4.56
N TYR A 56 -19.21 19.85 -3.29
CA TYR A 56 -18.03 19.32 -2.62
C TYR A 56 -18.38 18.25 -1.58
N ASP A 57 -17.44 17.35 -1.31
CA ASP A 57 -17.61 16.27 -0.33
C ASP A 57 -16.92 16.59 1.00
N THR A 58 -17.59 16.20 2.09
CA THR A 58 -17.09 16.28 3.45
C THR A 58 -16.84 14.88 4.04
N SER A 59 -15.87 14.72 4.93
CA SER A 59 -15.57 13.43 5.58
C SER A 59 -14.84 13.62 6.90
N PHE A 60 -15.24 12.89 7.94
CA PHE A 60 -14.55 12.89 9.24
C PHE A 60 -13.22 12.12 9.20
N TRP A 61 -13.11 11.06 8.38
CA TRP A 61 -11.86 10.32 8.19
C TRP A 61 -11.57 10.06 6.71
N GLU A 62 -10.27 10.08 6.38
CA GLU A 62 -9.71 9.49 5.17
C GLU A 62 -8.87 8.29 5.60
N ILE A 63 -9.32 7.08 5.26
CA ILE A 63 -8.59 5.83 5.48
C ILE A 63 -7.92 5.45 4.16
N GLN A 64 -6.66 5.05 4.21
CA GLN A 64 -5.97 4.51 3.04
C GLN A 64 -5.09 3.34 3.46
N CYS A 65 -4.97 2.30 2.62
CA CYS A 65 -3.93 1.32 2.85
C CYS A 65 -2.58 2.03 2.82
N ALA A 66 -1.73 1.68 3.78
CA ALA A 66 -0.38 2.21 3.86
C ALA A 66 0.29 2.05 2.49
N LYS A 67 0.81 3.17 1.97
CA LYS A 67 1.65 3.12 0.76
C LYS A 67 2.93 2.39 1.13
N GLN A 68 3.64 1.87 0.13
CA GLN A 68 4.98 1.33 0.34
C GLN A 68 5.83 2.34 1.10
N ASP A 69 6.18 2.00 2.34
CA ASP A 69 6.83 2.84 3.33
C ASP A 69 8.30 2.44 3.56
N GLY A 70 8.79 1.49 2.75
CA GLY A 70 10.11 0.89 2.93
C GLY A 70 10.89 0.70 1.63
N LEU A 71 12.22 0.60 1.80
CA LEU A 71 13.13 0.14 0.78
C LEU A 71 12.72 -1.25 0.28
N GLY A 72 13.12 -1.60 -0.94
CA GLY A 72 12.78 -2.87 -1.57
C GLY A 72 13.31 -2.93 -2.99
N ASP A 73 12.84 -3.90 -3.76
CA ASP A 73 13.17 -4.05 -5.18
C ASP A 73 12.14 -3.36 -6.11
N GLY A 74 11.29 -2.49 -5.56
CA GLY A 74 10.22 -1.81 -6.29
C GLY A 74 8.88 -2.55 -6.28
N THR A 75 8.84 -3.80 -5.78
CA THR A 75 7.58 -4.55 -5.55
C THR A 75 7.56 -5.18 -4.17
N VAL A 76 8.66 -5.79 -3.75
CA VAL A 76 8.80 -6.50 -2.48
C VAL A 76 9.62 -5.65 -1.50
N PRO A 77 9.09 -5.33 -0.31
CA PRO A 77 9.82 -4.58 0.70
C PRO A 77 10.93 -5.43 1.34
N VAL A 78 11.99 -4.77 1.84
CA VAL A 78 13.12 -5.43 2.52
C VAL A 78 12.65 -6.32 3.67
N SER A 79 11.65 -5.91 4.44
CA SER A 79 11.10 -6.71 5.55
C SER A 79 10.57 -8.07 5.09
N SER A 80 9.88 -8.10 3.95
CA SER A 80 9.38 -9.34 3.33
C SER A 80 10.53 -10.14 2.71
N GLY A 81 11.46 -9.48 2.01
CA GLY A 81 12.65 -10.13 1.44
C GLY A 81 13.58 -10.75 2.48
N GLU A 82 13.63 -10.19 3.70
CA GLU A 82 14.41 -10.71 4.84
C GLU A 82 13.67 -11.78 5.64
N ALA A 83 12.35 -11.97 5.44
CA ALA A 83 11.54 -12.93 6.18
C ALA A 83 12.09 -14.36 6.17
N PRO A 84 12.63 -14.91 5.06
CA PRO A 84 13.25 -16.24 5.06
C PRO A 84 14.38 -16.40 6.10
N ARG A 85 15.15 -15.34 6.40
CA ARG A 85 16.20 -15.38 7.42
C ARG A 85 15.64 -15.62 8.81
N ASN A 86 14.50 -14.98 9.08
CA ASN A 86 13.92 -14.89 10.42
C ASN A 86 12.94 -16.05 10.68
N ALA A 87 12.17 -16.44 9.67
CA ALA A 87 11.11 -17.45 9.79
C ALA A 87 11.47 -18.81 9.18
N GLY A 88 12.54 -18.89 8.37
CA GLY A 88 12.90 -20.11 7.65
C GLY A 88 13.54 -21.21 8.51
N GLY A 89 13.98 -20.88 9.73
CA GLY A 89 14.62 -21.82 10.65
C GLY A 89 15.75 -22.61 9.98
N SER A 90 15.78 -23.93 10.20
CA SER A 90 16.78 -24.82 9.62
C SER A 90 16.58 -25.13 8.13
N HIS A 91 15.47 -24.70 7.51
CA HIS A 91 15.15 -24.98 6.11
C HIS A 91 15.87 -24.02 5.16
N ILE A 92 16.18 -22.80 5.62
CA ILE A 92 16.94 -21.82 4.84
C ILE A 92 18.42 -21.97 5.21
N LYS A 93 19.21 -22.53 4.28
CA LYS A 93 20.65 -22.75 4.52
C LYS A 93 21.48 -21.49 4.29
N GLN A 94 21.09 -20.67 3.32
CA GLN A 94 21.81 -19.46 2.92
C GLN A 94 20.82 -18.44 2.36
N GLN A 95 21.15 -17.16 2.53
CA GLN A 95 20.40 -16.05 1.98
C GLN A 95 21.36 -14.95 1.51
N PHE A 96 21.01 -14.30 0.41
CA PHE A 96 21.81 -13.25 -0.20
C PHE A 96 20.99 -11.96 -0.27
N ARG A 97 21.50 -10.89 0.34
CA ARG A 97 20.91 -9.55 0.24
C ARG A 97 21.50 -8.84 -0.98
N LEU A 98 20.87 -9.07 -2.13
CA LEU A 98 21.30 -8.44 -3.39
C LEU A 98 20.70 -7.04 -3.53
N GLN A 99 21.40 -6.17 -4.26
CA GLN A 99 21.03 -4.77 -4.44
C GLN A 99 21.25 -4.34 -5.90
N GLY A 100 20.67 -3.21 -6.29
CA GLY A 100 20.93 -2.59 -7.60
C GLY A 100 20.11 -3.14 -8.76
N PHE A 101 18.96 -3.76 -8.50
CA PHE A 101 18.00 -4.16 -9.53
C PHE A 101 16.56 -4.06 -9.03
N ALA A 102 15.63 -3.87 -9.97
CA ALA A 102 14.20 -3.91 -9.71
C ALA A 102 13.67 -5.35 -9.75
N HIS A 103 12.47 -5.55 -9.22
CA HIS A 103 11.81 -6.85 -9.11
C HIS A 103 11.67 -7.57 -10.47
N GLU A 104 11.11 -6.88 -11.47
CA GLU A 104 10.75 -7.47 -12.76
C GLU A 104 11.96 -7.82 -13.67
N PRO A 105 13.10 -7.09 -13.66
CA PRO A 105 14.32 -7.56 -14.32
C PRO A 105 15.24 -8.40 -13.43
N SER A 106 14.83 -8.84 -12.24
CA SER A 106 15.72 -9.51 -11.26
C SER A 106 16.48 -10.71 -11.82
N TYR A 107 15.83 -11.57 -12.63
CA TYR A 107 16.49 -12.72 -13.27
C TYR A 107 17.42 -12.36 -14.44
N LYS A 108 17.36 -11.12 -14.95
CA LYS A 108 18.32 -10.60 -15.94
C LYS A 108 19.57 -10.00 -15.28
N ASN A 109 19.58 -9.86 -13.95
CA ASN A 109 20.72 -9.33 -13.23
C ASN A 109 21.86 -10.38 -13.14
N PRO A 110 23.08 -10.08 -13.60
CA PRO A 110 24.19 -11.03 -13.59
C PRO A 110 24.56 -11.53 -12.18
N THR A 111 24.39 -10.71 -11.14
CA THR A 111 24.66 -11.11 -9.75
C THR A 111 23.62 -12.11 -9.26
N ALA A 112 22.34 -11.88 -9.55
CA ALA A 112 21.28 -12.84 -9.24
C ALA A 112 21.52 -14.19 -9.93
N GLN A 113 21.88 -14.17 -11.22
CA GLN A 113 22.21 -15.38 -11.99
C GLN A 113 23.39 -16.15 -11.37
N ARG A 114 24.47 -15.46 -10.98
CA ARG A 114 25.63 -16.09 -10.33
C ARG A 114 25.28 -16.76 -9.00
N VAL A 115 24.46 -16.09 -8.18
CA VAL A 115 23.99 -16.66 -6.90
C VAL A 115 23.13 -17.88 -7.13
N THR A 116 22.23 -17.85 -8.12
CA THR A 116 21.42 -19.01 -8.50
C THR A 116 22.29 -20.19 -8.94
N LEU A 117 23.27 -19.95 -9.82
CA LEU A 117 24.19 -21.00 -10.28
C LEU A 117 25.00 -21.59 -9.13
N TYR A 118 25.52 -20.75 -8.23
CA TYR A 118 26.19 -21.19 -7.02
C TYR A 118 25.31 -22.12 -6.17
N ALA A 119 24.05 -21.73 -5.94
CA ALA A 119 23.11 -22.54 -5.17
C ALA A 119 22.80 -23.88 -5.85
N ILE A 120 22.61 -23.89 -7.17
CA ILE A 120 22.40 -25.12 -7.96
C ILE A 120 23.61 -26.06 -7.80
N THR A 121 24.83 -25.56 -7.96
CA THR A 121 26.04 -26.39 -7.79
C THR A 121 26.15 -26.99 -6.39
N LYS A 122 25.80 -26.22 -5.35
CA LYS A 122 25.77 -26.72 -3.96
C LYS A 122 24.72 -27.81 -3.77
N ILE A 123 23.50 -27.62 -4.29
CA ILE A 123 22.43 -28.63 -4.20
C ILE A 123 22.82 -29.89 -4.98
N ALA A 124 23.32 -29.75 -6.20
CA ALA A 124 23.73 -30.86 -7.05
C ALA A 124 24.84 -31.71 -6.41
N SER A 125 25.75 -31.10 -5.63
CA SER A 125 26.79 -31.84 -4.90
C SER A 125 26.26 -32.80 -3.83
N LEU A 126 24.99 -32.69 -3.44
CA LEU A 126 24.32 -33.59 -2.48
C LEU A 126 23.62 -34.77 -3.17
N ALA A 127 23.55 -34.79 -4.50
CA ALA A 127 22.89 -35.88 -5.23
C ALA A 127 23.66 -37.19 -5.03
N LYS A 128 22.93 -38.25 -4.67
CA LYS A 128 23.46 -39.62 -4.68
C LYS A 128 23.20 -40.21 -6.06
N LEU A 129 24.26 -40.73 -6.69
CA LEU A 129 24.19 -41.50 -7.93
C LEU A 129 23.89 -42.97 -7.62
#